data_AF-A0A2D7WR50-F1
#
_entry.id   AF-A0A2D7WR50-F1
#
_cell.length_a   1.000
_cell.length_b   1.000
_cell.length_c   1.000
_cell.angle_alpha   90.00
_cell.angle_beta   90.00
_cell.angle_gamma   90.00
#
_symmetry.space_group_name_H-M   'P 1'
#
loop_
_entity.id
_entity.type
_entity.pdbx_description
1 polymer ?
#
loop_
_entity_poly.entity_id
_entity_poly.type
_entity_poly.pdbx_seq_one_letter_code
_entity_poly.pdbx_strand_id
1 'polypeptide(L)'
;MSQVIETLLNDNLDGIKAFDANKDGVIDELELTNASNVALNWAEFSLKNQKNWFYYGSGKPVGPMIWKEIEKVNQKYPEMYLSYSQDGSVEEINFWLPTKLITEIRSILD
;
A
#
# COMPACT_ATOMS: atom_id res chain seq x y z
N MET A 1 11.26 -14.03 -4.34
CA MET A 1 10.70 -12.88 -3.61
C MET A 1 9.53 -12.27 -4.38
N SER A 2 9.68 -11.85 -5.65
CA SER A 2 8.52 -11.33 -6.41
C SER A 2 7.39 -12.36 -6.56
N GLN A 3 7.69 -13.62 -6.85
CA GLN A 3 6.66 -14.69 -6.93
C GLN A 3 5.82 -14.84 -5.64
N VAL A 4 6.41 -14.64 -4.46
CA VAL A 4 5.69 -14.73 -3.18
C VAL A 4 4.77 -13.53 -3.01
N ILE A 5 5.23 -12.34 -3.41
CA ILE A 5 4.46 -11.10 -3.37
C ILE A 5 3.31 -11.15 -4.37
N GLU A 6 3.56 -11.58 -5.61
CA GLU A 6 2.54 -11.77 -6.64
C GLU A 6 1.46 -12.77 -6.19
N THR A 7 1.87 -13.89 -5.57
CA THR A 7 0.92 -14.87 -4.99
C THR A 7 0.07 -14.22 -3.91
N LEU A 8 0.69 -13.46 -2.99
CA LEU A 8 -0.02 -12.75 -1.93
C LEU A 8 -1.04 -11.74 -2.49
N LEU A 9 -0.66 -10.99 -3.53
CA LEU A 9 -1.57 -10.03 -4.16
C LEU A 9 -2.70 -10.73 -4.92
N ASN A 10 -2.42 -11.86 -5.55
CA ASN A 10 -3.42 -12.66 -6.24
C ASN A 10 -4.46 -13.25 -5.28
N ASP A 11 -4.09 -13.51 -4.02
CA ASP A 11 -5.02 -13.89 -2.95
C ASP A 11 -5.80 -12.68 -2.37
N ASN A 12 -5.42 -11.45 -2.73
CA ASN A 12 -5.97 -10.19 -2.21
C ASN A 12 -6.41 -9.22 -3.33
N LEU A 13 -6.90 -9.73 -4.46
CA LEU A 13 -7.29 -8.91 -5.64
C LEU A 13 -8.27 -7.78 -5.31
N ASP A 14 -9.20 -8.02 -4.39
CA ASP A 14 -10.16 -7.01 -3.93
C ASP A 14 -9.49 -5.75 -3.36
N GLY A 15 -8.31 -5.91 -2.75
CA GLY A 15 -7.53 -4.83 -2.16
C GLY A 15 -6.70 -4.03 -3.17
N ILE A 16 -6.56 -4.51 -4.40
CA ILE A 16 -5.74 -3.88 -5.45
C ILE A 16 -6.56 -3.43 -6.67
N LYS A 17 -7.88 -3.30 -6.54
CA LYS A 17 -8.76 -2.79 -7.61
C LYS A 17 -8.35 -1.42 -8.16
N ALA A 18 -7.61 -0.63 -7.40
CA ALA A 18 -7.04 0.64 -7.87
C ALA A 18 -6.00 0.47 -9.00
N PHE A 19 -5.52 -0.76 -9.23
CA PHE A 19 -4.55 -1.11 -10.27
C PHE A 19 -5.20 -1.64 -11.55
N ASP A 20 -6.53 -1.78 -11.59
CA ASP A 20 -7.31 -2.00 -12.82
C ASP A 20 -7.24 -0.73 -13.69
N ALA A 21 -6.20 -0.67 -14.51
CA ALA A 21 -5.83 0.50 -15.30
C ALA A 21 -6.72 0.63 -16.53
N ASN A 22 -7.09 -0.50 -17.15
CA ASN A 22 -7.93 -0.53 -18.33
C ASN A 22 -9.44 -0.47 -18.00
N LYS A 23 -9.81 -0.65 -16.72
CA LYS A 23 -11.18 -0.62 -16.16
C LYS A 23 -12.09 -1.71 -16.72
N ASP A 24 -11.53 -2.87 -17.05
CA ASP A 24 -12.28 -4.02 -17.54
C ASP A 24 -12.84 -4.91 -16.41
N GLY A 25 -12.47 -4.62 -15.16
CA GLY A 25 -12.90 -5.33 -13.97
C GLY A 25 -12.08 -6.59 -13.66
N VAL A 26 -10.98 -6.82 -14.37
CA VAL A 26 -10.08 -7.98 -14.21
C VAL A 26 -8.65 -7.48 -14.02
N ILE A 27 -8.03 -7.84 -12.91
CA ILE A 27 -6.59 -7.59 -12.71
C ILE A 27 -5.79 -8.57 -13.55
N ASP A 28 -5.19 -8.10 -14.64
CA ASP A 28 -4.33 -8.91 -15.50
C ASP A 28 -2.88 -9.02 -14.96
N GLU A 29 -2.03 -9.78 -15.67
CA GLU A 29 -0.63 -9.99 -15.28
C GLU A 29 0.19 -8.69 -15.20
N LEU A 30 -0.08 -7.73 -16.10
CA LEU A 30 0.61 -6.45 -16.13
C LEU A 30 0.20 -5.57 -14.95
N GLU A 31 -1.10 -5.55 -14.65
CA GLU A 31 -1.67 -4.81 -13.52
C GLU A 31 -1.22 -5.41 -12.18
N LEU A 32 -1.19 -6.75 -12.08
CA LEU A 32 -0.68 -7.46 -10.91
C LEU A 32 0.82 -7.18 -10.71
N THR A 33 1.60 -7.14 -11.78
CA THR A 33 3.03 -6.80 -11.73
C THR A 33 3.23 -5.37 -11.21
N ASN A 34 2.43 -4.42 -11.70
CA ASN A 34 2.48 -3.03 -11.24
C ASN A 34 2.09 -2.91 -9.75
N ALA A 35 1.01 -3.58 -9.33
CA ALA A 35 0.58 -3.62 -7.95
C ALA A 35 1.67 -4.23 -7.04
N SER A 36 2.30 -5.31 -7.48
CA SER A 36 3.38 -5.99 -6.76
C SER A 36 4.59 -5.08 -6.58
N ASN A 37 5.00 -4.36 -7.63
CA ASN A 37 6.11 -3.41 -7.58
C ASN A 37 5.81 -2.24 -6.63
N VAL A 38 4.60 -1.69 -6.65
CA VAL A 38 4.21 -0.62 -5.73
C VAL A 38 4.21 -1.12 -4.28
N ALA A 39 3.60 -2.28 -4.03
CA ALA A 39 3.52 -2.86 -2.70
C ALA A 39 4.91 -3.20 -2.12
N LEU A 40 5.81 -3.74 -2.94
CA LEU A 40 7.21 -4.00 -2.57
C LEU A 40 7.95 -2.71 -2.24
N ASN A 41 7.92 -1.71 -3.13
CA ASN A 41 8.58 -0.42 -2.90
C ASN A 41 8.08 0.23 -1.61
N TRP A 42 6.78 0.19 -1.36
CA TRP A 42 6.17 0.75 -0.15
C TRP A 42 6.58 -0.02 1.10
N ALA A 43 6.63 -1.36 1.04
CA ALA A 43 7.19 -2.15 2.13
C ALA A 43 8.66 -1.78 2.40
N GLU A 44 9.49 -1.57 1.39
CA GLU A 44 10.86 -1.08 1.57
C GLU A 44 10.93 0.33 2.17
N PHE A 45 10.06 1.24 1.74
CA PHE A 45 9.99 2.60 2.29
C PHE A 45 9.53 2.60 3.73
N SER A 46 8.70 1.63 4.11
CA SER A 46 8.22 1.50 5.47
C SER A 46 9.39 1.25 6.43
N LEU A 47 10.43 0.54 5.97
CA LEU A 47 11.65 0.26 6.76
C LEU A 47 12.49 1.53 7.02
N LYS A 48 12.18 2.63 6.31
CA LYS A 48 12.84 3.93 6.43
C LYS A 48 12.02 4.86 7.32
N ASN A 49 12.67 5.79 8.01
CA ASN A 49 12.00 6.76 8.89
C ASN A 49 11.51 8.02 8.12
N GLN A 50 10.81 7.82 7.00
CA GLN A 50 10.31 8.90 6.16
C GLN A 50 8.90 9.33 6.57
N LYS A 51 8.65 10.65 6.63
CA LYS A 51 7.36 11.24 7.01
C LYS A 51 6.52 11.54 5.76
N ASN A 52 6.13 10.48 5.08
CA ASN A 52 5.52 10.54 3.75
C ASN A 52 4.28 9.62 3.64
N TRP A 53 3.85 9.04 4.75
CA TRP A 53 2.74 8.09 4.79
C TRP A 53 1.41 8.76 5.08
N PHE A 54 0.38 8.31 4.39
CA PHE A 54 -0.99 8.72 4.63
C PHE A 54 -1.86 7.50 4.85
N TYR A 55 -2.83 7.60 5.74
CA TYR A 55 -3.92 6.63 5.81
C TYR A 55 -5.24 7.28 5.40
N TYR A 56 -6.18 6.48 4.90
CA TYR A 56 -7.50 6.97 4.53
C TYR A 56 -8.42 6.96 5.77
N GLY A 57 -8.84 8.14 6.23
CA GLY A 57 -9.63 8.31 7.45
C GLY A 57 -10.75 9.35 7.30
N SER A 58 -11.96 9.01 7.75
CA SER A 58 -13.13 9.92 7.73
C SER A 58 -13.36 10.60 6.36
N GLY A 59 -13.18 9.84 5.27
CA GLY A 59 -13.40 10.32 3.90
C GLY A 59 -12.29 11.17 3.30
N LYS A 60 -11.13 11.29 3.95
CA LYS A 60 -9.98 12.05 3.44
C LYS A 60 -8.64 11.43 3.82
N PRO A 61 -7.55 11.80 3.11
CA PRO A 61 -6.19 11.43 3.54
C PRO A 61 -5.85 12.08 4.89
N VAL A 62 -5.17 11.33 5.76
CA VAL A 62 -4.65 11.79 7.04
C VAL A 62 -3.15 11.54 7.09
N GLY A 63 -2.37 12.61 7.26
CA GLY A 63 -0.91 12.59 7.25
C GLY A 63 -0.30 13.95 6.87
N PRO A 64 0.97 13.99 6.44
CA PRO A 64 1.89 12.86 6.35
C PRO A 64 2.38 12.37 7.72
N MET A 65 2.71 11.09 7.82
CA MET A 65 3.12 10.39 9.04
C MET A 65 4.40 9.58 8.81
N ILE A 66 5.12 9.25 9.88
CA ILE A 66 6.17 8.22 9.84
C ILE A 66 5.56 6.83 10.07
N TRP A 67 6.28 5.78 9.66
CA TRP A 67 5.81 4.40 9.80
C TRP A 67 5.39 4.02 11.24
N LYS A 68 6.16 4.46 12.25
CA LYS A 68 5.84 4.20 13.67
C LYS A 68 4.50 4.79 14.11
N GLU A 69 4.07 5.88 13.49
CA GLU A 69 2.76 6.46 13.77
C GLU A 69 1.65 5.68 13.04
N ILE A 70 1.91 5.24 11.80
CA ILE A 70 1.05 4.33 11.05
C ILE A 70 0.78 3.05 11.83
N GLU A 71 1.79 2.43 12.44
CA GLU A 71 1.63 1.23 13.27
C GLU A 71 0.66 1.44 14.43
N LYS A 72 0.71 2.61 15.08
CA LYS A 72 -0.21 2.95 16.18
C LYS A 72 -1.65 3.15 15.70
N VAL A 73 -1.83 3.70 14.50
CA VAL A 73 -3.15 3.85 13.89
C VAL A 73 -3.69 2.48 13.46
N ASN A 74 -2.85 1.64 12.86
CA ASN A 74 -3.19 0.29 12.41
C ASN A 74 -3.69 -0.61 13.56
N GLN A 75 -3.13 -0.47 14.77
CA GLN A 75 -3.61 -1.18 15.97
C GLN A 75 -5.08 -0.87 16.31
N LYS A 76 -5.56 0.32 15.93
CA LYS A 76 -6.97 0.72 16.14
C LYS A 76 -7.85 0.43 14.94
N TYR A 77 -7.27 0.46 13.74
CA TYR A 77 -7.97 0.35 12.46
C TYR A 77 -7.22 -0.60 11.51
N PRO A 78 -7.29 -1.92 11.70
CA PRO A 78 -6.51 -2.90 10.93
C PRO A 78 -6.89 -2.97 9.44
N GLU A 79 -8.13 -2.56 9.11
CA GLU A 79 -8.66 -2.55 7.74
C GLU A 79 -8.39 -1.22 7.01
N MET A 80 -7.51 -0.37 7.54
CA MET A 80 -7.24 0.92 6.92
C MET A 80 -6.38 0.76 5.65
N TYR A 81 -6.53 1.71 4.74
CA TYR A 81 -5.74 1.82 3.52
C TYR A 81 -4.63 2.86 3.70
N LEU A 82 -3.48 2.58 3.10
CA LEU A 82 -2.32 3.45 3.09
C LEU A 82 -2.00 3.97 1.71
N SER A 83 -1.36 5.13 1.70
CA SER A 83 -0.67 5.68 0.55
C SER A 83 0.69 6.24 0.96
N TYR A 84 1.62 6.28 0.02
CA TYR A 84 2.92 6.91 0.17
C TYR A 84 3.09 8.01 -0.87
N SER A 85 3.44 9.21 -0.41
CA SER A 85 3.74 10.37 -1.26
C SER A 85 5.25 10.59 -1.33
N GLN A 86 5.80 10.91 -2.51
CA GLN A 86 7.25 11.11 -2.65
C GLN A 86 7.75 12.37 -1.92
N ASP A 87 6.97 13.45 -1.92
CA ASP A 87 7.31 14.73 -1.31
C ASP A 87 6.51 15.03 -0.02
N GLY A 88 5.61 14.13 0.36
CA GLY A 88 4.74 14.30 1.52
C GLY A 88 3.52 15.18 1.27
N SER A 89 3.21 15.49 0.01
CA SER A 89 1.99 16.18 -0.42
C SER A 89 0.82 15.21 -0.65
N VAL A 90 -0.41 15.70 -0.51
CA VAL A 90 -1.63 14.90 -0.71
C VAL A 90 -1.94 14.75 -2.21
N GLU A 91 -1.49 15.70 -3.01
CA GLU A 91 -1.68 15.80 -4.45
C GLU A 91 -1.00 14.65 -5.22
N GLU A 92 0.05 14.06 -4.66
CA GLU A 92 0.79 12.92 -5.22
C GLU A 92 0.19 11.54 -4.86
N ILE A 93 -0.92 11.51 -4.11
CA ILE A 93 -1.58 10.25 -3.73
C ILE A 93 -2.34 9.67 -4.93
N ASN A 94 -1.74 8.68 -5.57
CA ASN A 94 -2.31 8.01 -6.75
C ASN A 94 -2.97 6.67 -6.45
N PHE A 95 -2.48 5.97 -5.43
CA PHE A 95 -2.92 4.62 -5.09
C PHE A 95 -3.21 4.47 -3.60
N TRP A 96 -4.05 3.49 -3.28
CA TRP A 96 -4.36 3.07 -1.93
C TRP A 96 -4.22 1.56 -1.84
N LEU A 97 -3.46 1.10 -0.86
CA LEU A 97 -3.27 -0.33 -0.60
C LEU A 97 -3.70 -0.67 0.82
N PRO A 98 -4.30 -1.84 1.08
CA PRO A 98 -4.59 -2.29 2.43
C PRO A 98 -3.33 -2.33 3.28
N THR A 99 -3.40 -1.83 4.51
CA THR A 99 -2.25 -1.82 5.42
C THR A 99 -1.72 -3.22 5.70
N LYS A 100 -2.64 -4.20 5.76
CA LYS A 100 -2.31 -5.61 5.96
C LYS A 100 -1.35 -6.12 4.88
N LEU A 101 -1.61 -5.82 3.61
CA LEU A 101 -0.77 -6.24 2.50
C LEU A 101 0.66 -5.70 2.63
N ILE A 102 0.80 -4.39 2.92
CA ILE A 102 2.11 -3.76 3.08
C ILE A 102 2.86 -4.34 4.29
N THR A 103 2.14 -4.60 5.39
CA THR A 103 2.72 -5.16 6.62
C THR A 103 3.20 -6.60 6.41
N GLU A 104 2.43 -7.43 5.70
CA GLU A 104 2.81 -8.80 5.35
C GLU A 104 4.05 -8.82 4.45
N ILE A 105 4.09 -7.99 3.41
CA ILE A 105 5.27 -7.90 2.54
C ILE A 105 6.48 -7.39 3.33
N ARG A 106 6.31 -6.37 4.17
CA ARG A 106 7.38 -5.88 5.05
C ARG A 106 7.94 -6.99 5.94
N SER A 107 7.09 -7.85 6.50
CA SER A 107 7.53 -8.96 7.36
C SER A 107 8.35 -10.03 6.62
N ILE A 108 8.27 -10.08 5.29
CA ILE A 108 9.10 -10.96 4.44
C ILE A 108 10.48 -10.33 4.18
N LEU A 109 10.60 -9.01 4.28
CA LEU A 109 11.83 -8.25 4.00
C LEU A 109 12.74 -8.06 5.23
N ASP A 110 12.18 -8.16 6.44
CA ASP A 110 12.87 -8.05 7.74
C ASP A 110 13.50 -9.40 8.14
#